data_AF-A0A075I9V4-F1
#
_entry.id   AF-A0A075I9V4-F1
#
_cell.length_a   1.000
_cell.length_b   1.000
_cell.length_c   1.000
_cell.angle_alpha   90.00
_cell.angle_beta   90.00
_cell.angle_gamma   90.00
#
_symmetry.space_group_name_H-M   'P 1'
#
loop_
_entity.id
_entity.type
_entity.pdbx_description
1 polymer ?
#
loop_
_entity_poly.entity_id
_entity_poly.type
_entity_poly.pdbx_seq_one_letter_code
_entity_poly.pdbx_strand_id
1 'polypeptide(L)' 'NNHELVPESMVDELCIAGTSDECKSQLKQFRETGIDLPIIQFNPTDNVEDSFDLVTSTFSEGID' A
#
# COMPACT_ATOMS: atom_id res chain seq x y z
N ASN A 1 16.82 11.37 13.86
CA ASN A 1 16.61 10.21 12.96
C ASN A 1 15.59 10.65 11.92
N ASN A 2 15.74 10.36 10.61
CA ASN A 2 14.92 11.01 9.56
C ASN A 2 13.40 10.84 9.74
N HIS A 3 12.94 9.78 10.42
CA HIS A 3 11.52 9.57 10.71
C HIS A 3 10.92 10.66 11.64
N GLU A 4 11.74 11.39 12.40
CA GLU A 4 11.28 12.52 13.25
C GLU A 4 10.98 13.78 12.42
N LEU A 5 11.41 13.80 11.15
CA LEU A 5 11.21 14.91 10.20
C LEU A 5 10.08 14.65 9.21
N VAL A 6 9.54 13.41 9.19
CA VAL A 6 8.45 13.01 8.30
C VAL A 6 7.21 12.77 9.16
N PRO A 7 6.24 13.69 9.17
CA PRO A 7 5.00 13.50 9.93
C PRO A 7 4.16 12.37 9.29
N GLU A 8 3.35 11.70 10.10
CA GLU A 8 2.42 10.65 9.62
C GLU A 8 1.53 11.15 8.49
N SER A 9 1.06 12.40 8.57
CA SER A 9 0.24 13.01 7.52
C SER A 9 0.92 13.02 6.14
N MET A 10 2.25 13.14 6.10
CA MET A 10 2.99 13.09 4.83
C MET A 10 3.05 11.66 4.28
N VAL A 11 3.10 10.66 5.15
CA VAL A 11 3.04 9.25 4.74
C VAL A 11 1.64 8.91 4.24
N ASP A 12 0.60 9.33 4.96
CA ASP A 12 -0.80 9.09 4.60
C ASP A 12 -1.19 9.75 3.27
N GLU A 13 -0.63 10.92 2.96
CA GLU A 13 -0.89 11.62 1.70
C GLU A 13 -0.12 11.04 0.49
N LEU A 14 1.04 10.42 0.72
CA LEU A 14 1.96 10.03 -0.35
C LEU A 14 2.09 8.51 -0.54
N CYS A 15 1.67 7.70 0.42
CA CYS A 15 1.91 6.26 0.45
C CYS A 15 0.67 5.50 0.92
N ILE A 16 0.55 4.26 0.46
CA ILE A 16 -0.37 3.28 1.05
C ILE A 16 0.46 2.44 2.02
N ALA A 17 0.22 2.59 3.32
CA ALA A 17 0.98 1.92 4.36
C ALA A 17 0.08 1.47 5.52
N GLY A 18 0.53 0.45 6.26
CA GLY A 18 -0.18 -0.12 7.40
C GLY A 18 -0.48 -1.62 7.22
N THR A 19 -1.57 -2.07 7.84
CA THR A 19 -2.10 -3.43 7.73
C THR A 19 -2.76 -3.66 6.36
N SER A 20 -2.98 -4.92 5.99
CA SER A 20 -3.66 -5.28 4.73
C SER A 20 -5.03 -4.61 4.58
N ASP A 21 -5.83 -4.51 5.65
CA ASP A 21 -7.16 -3.90 5.61
C ASP A 21 -7.11 -2.37 5.44
N GLU A 22 -6.15 -1.72 6.09
CA GLU A 22 -5.88 -0.29 5.90
C GLU A 22 -5.42 -0.01 4.48
N CYS A 23 -4.54 -0.86 3.93
CA CYS A 23 -4.04 -0.73 2.57
C CYS A 23 -5.16 -0.91 1.54
N LYS A 24 -6.07 -1.88 1.73
CA LYS A 24 -7.27 -2.07 0.90
C LYS A 24 -8.17 -0.82 0.92
N SER A 25 -8.38 -0.24 2.09
CA SER A 25 -9.21 0.95 2.27
C SER A 25 -8.62 2.19 1.59
N GLN A 26 -7.32 2.41 1.76
CA GLN A 26 -6.59 3.50 1.10
C GLN A 26 -6.62 3.33 -0.43
N LEU A 27 -6.33 2.12 -0.95
CA LEU A 27 -6.37 1.84 -2.38
C LEU A 27 -7.75 2.12 -2.99
N LYS A 28 -8.83 1.78 -2.27
CA LYS A 28 -10.20 2.07 -2.69
C LYS A 28 -10.43 3.58 -2.80
N GLN A 29 -10.03 4.35 -1.78
CA GLN A 29 -10.12 5.82 -1.83
C GLN A 29 -9.34 6.39 -3.01
N PHE A 30 -8.13 5.88 -3.29
CA PHE A 30 -7.35 6.27 -4.46
C PHE A 30 -8.10 5.98 -5.78
N ARG A 31 -8.74 4.81 -5.93
CA ARG A 31 -9.55 4.50 -7.12
C ARG A 31 -10.77 5.41 -7.26
N GLU A 32 -11.42 5.76 -6.14
CA GLU A 32 -12.57 6.68 -6.12
C GLU A 32 -12.21 8.10 -6.60
N THR A 33 -10.93 8.48 -6.62
CA THR A 33 -10.48 9.75 -7.21
C THR A 33 -10.47 9.76 -8.76
N GLY A 34 -10.76 8.62 -9.40
CA GLY A 34 -10.73 8.46 -10.85
C GLY A 34 -9.45 7.83 -11.41
N ILE A 35 -8.67 7.15 -10.57
CA ILE A 35 -7.47 6.40 -10.98
C ILE A 35 -7.88 4.95 -11.32
N ASP A 36 -7.83 4.59 -12.61
CA ASP A 36 -8.26 3.27 -13.09
C ASP A 36 -7.19 2.17 -12.93
N LEU A 37 -5.91 2.53 -13.03
CA LEU A 37 -4.81 1.55 -13.04
C LEU A 37 -3.67 1.95 -12.07
N PRO A 38 -3.82 1.64 -10.77
CA PRO A 38 -2.78 1.93 -9.80
C PRO A 38 -1.56 1.01 -10.02
N ILE A 39 -0.36 1.60 -10.04
CA ILE A 39 0.91 0.86 -10.03
C ILE A 39 1.36 0.74 -8.57
N ILE A 40 1.51 -0.50 -8.07
CA ILE A 40 1.98 -0.76 -6.72
C ILE A 40 3.50 -0.99 -6.77
N GLN A 41 4.27 -0.02 -6.27
CA GLN A 41 5.70 -0.21 -6.06
C GLN A 41 5.92 -0.98 -4.75
N PHE A 42 6.54 -2.14 -4.87
CA PHE A 42 6.83 -3.02 -3.74
C PHE A 42 8.34 -3.18 -3.56
N ASN A 43 8.84 -2.78 -2.38
CA ASN A 43 10.24 -2.89 -2.00
C ASN A 43 10.36 -3.73 -0.71
N PRO A 44 10.59 -5.04 -0.81
CA PRO A 44 10.73 -5.91 0.36
C PRO A 44 12.03 -5.60 1.12
N THR A 45 11.96 -5.59 2.45
CA THR A 45 13.13 -5.41 3.33
C THR A 45 13.72 -6.71 3.84
N ASP A 46 12.93 -7.78 3.90
CA ASP A 46 13.29 -9.06 4.52
C ASP A 46 13.09 -10.23 3.53
N ASN A 47 12.35 -11.27 3.92
CA ASN A 47 12.03 -12.37 3.02
C ASN A 47 11.13 -11.87 1.89
N VAL A 48 11.68 -11.90 0.68
CA VAL A 48 11.01 -11.47 -0.55
C VAL A 48 9.77 -12.32 -0.81
N GLU A 49 9.82 -13.63 -0.55
CA GLU A 49 8.72 -14.56 -0.80
C GLU A 49 7.53 -14.27 0.12
N ASP A 50 7.75 -14.24 1.44
CA ASP A 50 6.70 -13.92 2.42
C ASP A 50 6.07 -12.55 2.16
N SER A 51 6.90 -11.57 1.79
CA SER A 51 6.44 -10.21 1.50
C SER A 51 5.63 -10.15 0.20
N PHE A 52 6.00 -10.93 -0.82
CA PHE A 52 5.26 -11.03 -2.07
C PHE A 52 3.94 -11.77 -1.90
N ASP A 53 3.92 -12.85 -1.12
CA ASP A 53 2.70 -13.58 -0.74
C ASP A 53 1.75 -12.68 0.04
N LEU A 54 2.26 -11.83 0.93
CA LEU A 54 1.45 -10.84 1.65
C LEU A 54 0.83 -9.80 0.71
N VAL A 55 1.60 -9.25 -0.23
CA VAL A 55 1.09 -8.26 -1.20
C VAL A 55 0.05 -8.89 -2.12
N THR A 56 0.34 -10.07 -2.65
CA THR A 56 -0.60 -10.77 -3.55
C THR A 56 -1.88 -11.16 -2.81
N SER A 57 -1.81 -11.76 -1.62
CA SER A 57 -3.00 -12.07 -0.82
C SER A 57 -3.80 -10.83 -0.42
N THR A 58 -3.14 -9.69 -0.21
CA THR A 58 -3.82 -8.42 0.13
C THR A 58 -4.57 -7.81 -1.05
N PHE A 59 -4.00 -7.80 -2.26
CA PHE A 59 -4.57 -7.04 -3.39
C PHE A 59 -5.16 -7.89 -4.52
N SER A 60 -4.99 -9.21 -4.50
CA SER A 60 -5.50 -10.11 -5.56
C SER A 60 -6.94 -10.57 -5.33
N GLU A 61 -7.53 -10.29 -4.16
CA GLU A 61 -8.95 -10.51 -3.91
C GLU A 61 -9.77 -9.42 -4.62
N GLY A 62 -10.32 -9.72 -5.80
CA GLY A 62 -11.23 -8.83 -6.53
C GLY A 62 -10.89 -8.52 -7.99
N ILE A 63 -10.20 -9.42 -8.70
CA ILE A 63 -10.33 -9.49 -10.17
C ILE A 63 -11.57 -10.34 -10.45
N ASP A 64 -12.73 -9.71 -10.48
CA ASP A 64 -13.92 -10.24 -11.18
C ASP A 64 -13.87 -9.84 -12.66
#